data_AF-A0A2X2T185-F1
#
_entry.id   AF-A0A2X2T185-F1
#
_cell.length_a   1.000
_cell.length_b   1.000
_cell.length_c   1.000
_cell.angle_alpha   90.00
_cell.angle_beta   90.00
_cell.angle_gamma   90.00
#
_symmetry.space_group_name_H-M   'P 1'
#
loop_
_entity.id
_entity.type
_entity.pdbx_description
1 polymer ?
#
loop_
_entity_poly.entity_id
_entity_poly.type
_entity_poly.pdbx_seq_one_letter_code
_entity_poly.pdbx_strand_id
1 'polypeptide(L)' 'MNVALSGMVIKPLAHVPAAIPLRLENQYFSLDLSTEAARAMLEMGSCTFYTPRSLGDVNLELFAVLRS' A
#
# COMPACT_ATOMS: atom_id res chain seq x y z
N MET A 1 -19.15 -11.51 1.13
CA MET A 1 -18.24 -12.10 0.12
C MET A 1 -17.10 -11.11 -0.04
N ASN A 2 -15.84 -11.53 0.15
CA ASN A 2 -14.69 -10.65 0.00
C ASN A 2 -14.13 -10.85 -1.41
N VAL A 3 -14.13 -9.81 -2.23
CA VAL A 3 -13.57 -9.83 -3.59
C VAL A 3 -12.31 -8.98 -3.59
N ALA A 4 -11.19 -9.57 -4.01
CA ALA A 4 -9.95 -8.81 -4.14
C ALA A 4 -10.05 -7.86 -5.34
N LEU A 5 -9.53 -6.64 -5.17
CA LEU A 5 -9.35 -5.72 -6.30
C LEU A 5 -8.23 -6.25 -7.20
N SER A 6 -8.61 -6.83 -8.34
CA SER A 6 -7.64 -7.32 -9.33
C SER A 6 -6.88 -6.16 -9.96
N GLY A 7 -5.57 -6.34 -10.17
CA GLY A 7 -4.72 -5.35 -10.81
C GLY A 7 -3.98 -4.40 -9.85
N MET A 8 -4.18 -4.52 -8.53
CA MET A 8 -3.33 -3.84 -7.55
C MET A 8 -2.02 -4.58 -7.30
N VAL A 9 -0.89 -3.88 -7.44
CA VAL A 9 0.46 -4.43 -7.21
C VAL A 9 1.12 -3.72 -6.04
N ILE A 10 1.58 -4.50 -5.07
CA ILE A 10 2.37 -4.06 -3.92
C ILE A 10 3.84 -4.39 -4.21
N LYS A 11 4.72 -3.38 -4.26
CA LYS A 11 6.14 -3.53 -4.61
C LYS A 11 7.03 -3.23 -3.40
N PRO A 12 7.98 -4.11 -3.03
CA PRO A 12 8.91 -3.81 -1.95
C PRO A 12 9.80 -2.62 -2.35
N LEU A 13 10.08 -1.73 -1.38
CA LEU A 13 10.98 -0.59 -1.55
C LEU A 13 12.32 -0.89 -0.90
N ALA A 14 13.41 -0.69 -1.65
CA ALA A 14 14.77 -0.76 -1.10
C ALA A 14 15.08 0.45 -0.18
N HIS A 15 14.50 1.61 -0.48
CA HIS A 15 14.66 2.83 0.28
C HIS A 15 13.34 3.55 0.44
N VAL A 16 13.11 4.07 1.63
CA VAL A 16 11.92 4.84 1.99
C VAL A 16 12.11 6.30 1.53
N PRO A 17 11.11 6.93 0.90
CA PRO A 17 11.14 8.35 0.60
C PRO A 17 11.41 9.19 1.84
N ALA A 18 12.20 10.27 1.70
CA ALA A 18 12.60 11.14 2.83
C ALA A 18 11.43 11.77 3.60
N ALA A 19 10.23 11.82 3.00
CA ALA A 19 9.02 12.34 3.61
C ALA A 19 8.36 11.37 4.63
N ILE A 20 8.82 10.12 4.72
CA ILE A 20 8.23 9.09 5.61
C ILE A 20 9.22 8.76 6.74
N PRO A 21 8.77 8.69 8.01
CA PRO A 21 9.62 8.30 9.13
C PRO A 21 10.24 6.90 8.94
N LEU A 22 11.56 6.82 9.08
CA LEU A 22 12.28 5.54 9.04
C LEU A 22 12.14 4.80 10.37
N ARG A 23 11.70 3.55 10.31
CA ARG A 23 11.67 2.60 11.42
C ARG A 23 12.48 1.37 11.02
N LEU A 24 13.53 1.04 11.77
CA LEU A 24 14.53 0.02 11.41
C LEU A 24 13.94 -1.37 11.17
N GLU A 25 12.85 -1.70 11.87
CA GLU A 25 12.23 -3.03 11.81
C GLU A 25 11.11 -3.12 10.77
N ASN A 26 10.69 -1.99 10.18
CA ASN A 26 9.58 -1.97 9.24
C ASN A 26 10.03 -2.36 7.83
N GLN A 27 9.16 -3.11 7.16
CA GLN A 27 9.24 -3.34 5.73
C GLN A 27 8.36 -2.32 5.00
N TYR A 28 8.86 -1.77 3.91
CA TYR A 28 8.19 -0.70 3.18
C TYR A 28 7.81 -1.17 1.79
N PHE A 29 6.60 -0.81 1.38
CA PHE A 29 6.05 -1.18 0.08
C PHE A 29 5.39 0.03 -0.57
N SER A 30 5.43 0.10 -1.90
CA SER A 30 4.67 1.07 -2.69
C SER A 30 3.49 0.40 -3.39
N LEU A 31 2.43 1.19 -3.60
CA LEU A 31 1.32 0.82 -4.46
C LEU A 31 1.58 1.35 -5.86
N ASP A 32 1.42 0.50 -6.87
CA ASP A 32 1.55 0.93 -8.26
C ASP A 32 0.30 1.67 -8.74
N LEU A 33 0.35 3.00 -8.68
CA LEU A 33 -0.76 3.86 -9.06
C LEU A 33 -0.92 4.06 -10.58
N SER A 34 -0.14 3.37 -11.42
CA SER A 34 -0.28 3.48 -12.89
C SER A 34 -1.38 2.59 -13.47
N THR A 35 -2.00 1.73 -12.66
CA THR A 35 -2.98 0.72 -13.10
C THR A 35 -4.41 1.25 -13.08
N GLU A 36 -5.32 0.66 -13.86
CA GLU A 36 -6.75 1.02 -13.83
C GLU A 36 -7.38 0.74 -12.45
N ALA A 37 -6.93 -0.31 -11.77
CA ALA A 37 -7.35 -0.60 -10.40
C ALA A 37 -7.01 0.54 -9.43
N ALA A 38 -5.87 1.21 -9.62
CA ALA A 38 -5.48 2.36 -8.80
C ALA A 38 -6.40 3.55 -9.03
N ARG A 39 -6.74 3.81 -10.30
CA ARG A 39 -7.66 4.90 -10.66
C ARG A 39 -9.02 4.66 -10.04
N ALA A 40 -9.57 3.46 -10.17
CA ALA A 40 -10.84 3.10 -9.52
C ALA A 40 -10.78 3.26 -8.00
N MET A 41 -9.70 2.83 -7.34
CA MET A 41 -9.49 3.03 -5.90
C MET A 41 -9.49 4.52 -5.52
N LEU A 42 -8.79 5.35 -6.29
CA LEU A 42 -8.73 6.81 -6.06
C LEU A 42 -10.08 7.49 -6.30
N GLU A 43 -10.80 7.12 -7.36
CA GLU A 43 -12.13 7.64 -7.69
C GLU A 43 -13.17 7.29 -6.61
N MET A 44 -13.10 6.07 -6.06
CA MET A 44 -13.93 5.68 -4.92
C MET A 44 -13.55 6.38 -3.61
N GLY A 45 -12.37 7.03 -3.56
CA GLY A 45 -11.89 7.71 -2.36
C GLY A 45 -11.62 6.77 -1.17
N SER A 46 -11.44 5.47 -1.42
CA SER A 46 -11.21 4.48 -0.37
C SER A 46 -10.32 3.34 -0.84
N CYS A 47 -9.56 2.77 0.10
CA CYS A 47 -8.76 1.57 -0.10
C CYS A 47 -8.95 0.62 1.08
N THR A 48 -8.90 -0.68 0.82
CA THR A 48 -9.05 -1.71 1.85
C THR A 48 -7.94 -2.73 1.67
N PHE A 49 -7.24 -3.03 2.75
CA PHE A 49 -6.18 -4.04 2.77
C PHE A 49 -6.66 -5.26 3.55
N TYR A 50 -6.42 -6.43 2.99
CA TYR A 50 -6.66 -7.69 3.67
C TYR A 50 -5.32 -8.29 4.10
N THR A 51 -5.13 -8.43 5.41
CA THR A 51 -3.97 -9.12 5.99
C THR A 51 -4.38 -10.51 6.46
N PRO A 52 -3.92 -11.59 5.79
CA PRO A 52 -4.23 -12.94 6.25
C PRO A 52 -3.56 -13.20 7.60
N ARG A 53 -4.22 -14.01 8.44
CA ARG A 53 -3.72 -14.41 9.77
C ARG A 53 -2.33 -15.04 9.74
N SER A 54 -1.94 -15.65 8.63
CA SER A 54 -0.60 -16.24 8.44
C SER A 54 0.54 -15.22 8.50
N LEU A 55 0.26 -13.92 8.36
CA LEU A 55 1.25 -12.86 8.55
C LEU A 55 1.52 -12.54 10.03
N GLY A 56 0.81 -13.17 10.96
CA GLY A 56 0.97 -12.93 12.39
C GLY A 56 0.40 -11.58 12.83
N ASP A 57 1.03 -10.98 13.84
CA ASP A 57 0.64 -9.69 14.40
C ASP A 57 1.27 -8.54 13.58
N VAL A 58 0.65 -8.26 12.43
CA VAL A 58 1.13 -7.21 11.51
C VAL A 58 0.43 -5.88 11.82
N ASN A 59 1.22 -4.82 11.91
CA ASN A 59 0.74 -3.44 11.95
C ASN A 59 0.93 -2.78 10.58
N LEU A 60 -0.13 -2.16 10.04
CA LEU A 60 -0.10 -1.46 8.77
C LEU A 60 -0.27 0.04 8.98
N GLU A 61 0.64 0.81 8.37
CA GLU A 61 0.53 2.26 8.22
C GLU A 61 0.47 2.60 6.73
N LEU A 62 -0.44 3.50 6.33
CA LEU A 62 -0.58 3.97 4.95
C LEU A 62 -0.11 5.41 4.83
N PHE A 63 0.81 5.67 3.89
CA PHE A 63 1.33 7.00 3.59
C PHE A 63 1.03 7.39 2.15
N ALA A 64 0.65 8.66 1.95
CA ALA A 64 0.55 9.28 0.64
C ALA A 64 1.60 10.39 0.53
N VAL A 65 2.54 10.25 -0.41
CA VAL A 65 3.55 11.28 -0.71
C VAL A 65 3.13 11.99 -1.99
N LEU A 66 2.75 13.25 -1.86
CA LEU A 66 2.33 14.06 -3.01
C LEU A 66 3.55 14.40 -3.87
N ARG A 67 3.39 14.28 -5.19
CA ARG A 67 4.37 14.80 -6.15
C ARG A 67 4.17 16.31 -6.26
N SER A 68 5.27 17.04 -6.42
CA SER A 68 5.29 18.45 -6.82
C SER A 68 4.79 18.64 -8.23
#